data_AF-A0AAE1JT89-F1
#
_entry.id   AF-A0AAE1JT89-F1
#
_cell.length_a   1.000
_cell.length_b   1.000
_cell.length_c   1.000
_cell.angle_alpha   90.00
_cell.angle_beta   90.00
_cell.angle_gamma   90.00
#
_symmetry.space_group_name_H-M   'P 1'
#
loop_
_entity.id
_entity.type
_entity.pdbx_description
1 polymer ?
#
loop_
_entity_poly.entity_id
_entity_poly.type
_entity_poly.pdbx_seq_one_letter_code
_entity_poly.pdbx_strand_id
1 'polypeptide(L)'
;MTGPVDFNKNMRFWKGNKYFGFFPIRWHIIKDVPNTQFRYITLPENDNQPVTYSRDTQEVGLKQGIEMLNIFKRYFAKTSLLDDYDFNANRDLKKGVSRSQ
;
A
#
# COMPACT_ATOMS: atom_id res chain seq x y z
N MET A 1 -11.05 -0.12 2.84
CA MET A 1 -11.56 1.26 3.06
C MET A 1 -12.66 1.20 4.09
N THR A 2 -12.77 2.20 4.97
CA THR A 2 -13.79 2.21 6.03
C THR A 2 -14.81 3.35 5.90
N GLY A 3 -14.72 4.13 4.82
CA GLY A 3 -15.62 5.26 4.57
C GLY A 3 -15.38 5.90 3.18
N PRO A 4 -16.22 6.86 2.79
CA PRO A 4 -16.13 7.54 1.50
C PRO A 4 -14.92 8.48 1.40
N VAL A 5 -14.64 8.95 0.19
CA VAL A 5 -13.61 9.97 -0.10
C VAL A 5 -14.15 11.35 0.25
N ASP A 6 -13.38 12.09 1.05
CA ASP A 6 -13.56 13.51 1.33
C ASP A 6 -12.50 14.30 0.55
N PHE A 7 -12.91 14.98 -0.52
CA PHE A 7 -12.02 15.78 -1.36
C PHE A 7 -11.61 17.12 -0.73
N ASN A 8 -12.34 17.60 0.29
CA ASN A 8 -12.03 18.86 0.98
C ASN A 8 -10.92 18.68 2.02
N LYS A 9 -10.63 17.44 2.40
CA LYS A 9 -9.60 17.12 3.37
C LYS A 9 -8.28 16.82 2.67
N ASN A 10 -7.29 17.70 2.86
CA ASN A 10 -5.92 17.48 2.40
C ASN A 10 -5.02 17.08 3.57
N MET A 11 -4.24 16.01 3.40
CA MET A 11 -3.31 15.52 4.40
C MET A 11 -1.91 16.11 4.15
N ARG A 12 -1.44 16.93 5.10
CA ARG A 12 -0.15 17.65 5.00
C ARG A 12 1.09 16.77 5.20
N PHE A 13 0.92 15.47 5.40
CA PHE A 13 2.04 14.54 5.56
C PHE A 13 2.57 13.99 4.23
N TRP A 14 1.85 14.16 3.12
CA TRP A 14 2.30 13.66 1.83
C TRP A 14 3.51 14.44 1.30
N LYS A 15 4.41 13.75 0.60
CA LYS A 15 5.54 14.40 -0.05
C LYS A 15 5.05 15.14 -1.31
N GLY A 16 4.87 16.44 -1.17
CA GLY A 16 4.40 17.32 -2.24
C GLY A 16 2.87 17.41 -2.33
N ASN A 17 2.38 18.27 -3.21
CA ASN A 17 0.95 18.61 -3.32
C ASN A 17 0.22 17.79 -4.41
N LYS A 18 0.64 16.55 -4.63
CA LYS A 18 0.08 15.71 -5.72
C LYS A 18 -1.25 15.06 -5.34
N TYR A 19 -1.43 14.71 -4.06
CA TYR A 19 -2.57 13.92 -3.60
C TYR A 19 -3.64 14.83 -3.00
N PHE A 20 -4.86 14.75 -3.53
CA PHE A 20 -6.02 15.53 -3.09
C PHE A 20 -7.09 14.59 -2.56
N GLY A 21 -7.73 15.00 -1.48
CA GLY A 21 -8.73 14.22 -0.78
C GLY A 21 -8.16 13.15 0.15
N PHE A 22 -9.06 12.56 0.93
CA PHE A 22 -8.75 11.56 1.94
C PHE A 22 -9.95 10.62 2.12
N PHE A 23 -9.67 9.33 2.29
CA PHE A 23 -10.65 8.36 2.80
C PHE A 23 -10.02 7.55 3.93
N PRO A 24 -10.80 7.18 4.97
CA PRO A 24 -10.26 6.40 6.06
C PRO A 24 -10.01 4.95 5.64
N ILE A 25 -8.90 4.39 6.12
CA ILE A 25 -8.54 2.98 5.97
C ILE A 25 -8.20 2.36 7.33
N ARG A 26 -8.29 1.03 7.38
CA ARG A 26 -7.76 0.23 8.48
C ARG A 26 -6.79 -0.79 7.89
N TRP A 27 -5.56 -0.82 8.37
CA TRP A 27 -4.60 -1.84 8.01
C TRP A 27 -4.98 -3.16 8.68
N HIS A 28 -5.14 -4.23 7.89
CA HIS A 28 -5.45 -5.56 8.40
C HIS A 28 -4.22 -6.47 8.48
N ILE A 29 -3.29 -6.32 7.52
CA ILE A 29 -2.06 -7.10 7.42
C ILE A 29 -0.94 -6.11 7.05
N ILE A 30 0.15 -6.14 7.80
CA ILE A 30 1.37 -5.37 7.49
C ILE A 30 2.52 -6.36 7.50
N LYS A 31 3.01 -6.72 6.31
CA LYS A 31 4.14 -7.64 6.11
C LYS A 31 4.69 -7.51 4.69
N ASP A 32 5.95 -7.89 4.51
CA ASP A 32 6.52 -8.01 3.18
C ASP A 32 6.27 -9.41 2.63
N VAL A 33 5.79 -9.48 1.38
CA VAL A 33 5.61 -10.74 0.64
C VAL A 33 6.26 -10.59 -0.74
N PRO A 34 7.21 -11.45 -1.12
CA PRO A 34 7.87 -11.36 -2.41
C PRO A 34 6.90 -11.51 -3.59
N ASN A 35 7.11 -10.74 -4.66
CA ASN A 35 6.33 -10.84 -5.90
C ASN A 35 6.31 -12.25 -6.51
N THR A 36 7.35 -13.06 -6.24
CA THR A 36 7.40 -14.46 -6.70
C THR A 36 6.24 -15.30 -6.18
N GLN A 37 5.64 -14.94 -5.03
CA GLN A 37 4.47 -15.62 -4.48
C GLN A 37 3.18 -15.30 -5.25
N PHE A 38 3.13 -14.22 -6.02
CA PHE A 38 1.91 -13.76 -6.70
C PHE A 38 1.97 -13.87 -8.23
N ARG A 39 3.16 -14.07 -8.81
CA ARG A 39 3.40 -13.98 -10.26
C ARG A 39 2.54 -14.93 -11.11
N TYR A 40 2.03 -16.01 -10.52
CA TYR A 40 1.19 -16.96 -11.23
C TYR A 40 -0.29 -16.53 -11.30
N ILE A 41 -0.71 -15.53 -10.52
CA ILE A 41 -2.06 -14.98 -10.54
C ILE A 41 -2.13 -13.97 -11.69
N THR A 42 -2.88 -14.30 -12.73
CA THR A 42 -3.11 -13.44 -13.88
C THR A 42 -4.47 -12.75 -13.79
N LEU A 43 -4.54 -11.53 -14.32
CA LEU A 43 -5.74 -10.70 -14.33
C LEU A 43 -6.30 -10.60 -15.76
N PRO A 44 -7.41 -11.27 -16.09
CA PRO A 44 -8.03 -11.18 -17.42
C PRO A 44 -8.35 -9.74 -17.86
N GLU A 45 -8.77 -8.91 -16.91
CA GLU A 45 -9.08 -7.49 -17.06
C GLU A 45 -7.84 -6.60 -17.34
N ASN A 46 -6.64 -7.15 -17.22
CA ASN A 46 -5.38 -6.47 -17.46
C ASN A 46 -4.51 -7.27 -18.44
N ASP A 47 -5.07 -7.63 -19.61
CA ASP A 47 -4.40 -8.37 -20.68
C ASP A 47 -3.72 -9.68 -20.25
N ASN A 48 -4.31 -10.35 -19.26
CA ASN A 48 -3.74 -11.54 -18.59
C ASN A 48 -2.33 -11.33 -18.02
N GLN A 49 -1.95 -10.08 -17.74
CA GLN A 49 -0.70 -9.76 -17.06
C GLN A 49 -0.74 -10.31 -15.63
N PRO A 50 0.41 -10.71 -15.07
CA PRO A 50 0.49 -11.08 -13.66
C PRO A 50 0.07 -9.91 -12.77
N VAL A 51 -0.58 -10.19 -11.65
CA VAL A 51 -1.04 -9.17 -10.69
C VAL A 51 0.09 -8.28 -10.15
N THR A 52 1.35 -8.73 -10.25
CA THR A 52 2.53 -7.95 -9.88
C THR A 52 2.84 -6.79 -10.85
N TYR A 53 2.17 -6.70 -11.99
CA TYR A 53 2.32 -5.64 -13.00
C TYR A 53 1.16 -4.63 -12.98
N SER A 54 0.25 -4.75 -12.00
CA SER A 54 -0.88 -3.86 -11.82
C SER A 54 -0.45 -2.40 -11.61
N ARG A 55 -1.19 -1.47 -12.23
CA ARG A 55 -1.07 -0.01 -12.00
C ARG A 55 -1.86 0.38 -10.75
N ASP A 56 -1.70 1.64 -10.33
CA ASP A 56 -2.48 2.20 -9.22
C ASP A 56 -3.98 2.06 -9.51
N THR A 57 -4.76 1.67 -8.49
CA THR A 57 -6.21 1.39 -8.56
C THR A 57 -6.68 0.27 -9.50
N GLN A 58 -5.78 -0.60 -10.00
CA GLN A 58 -6.17 -1.79 -10.77
C GLN A 58 -7.13 -2.68 -9.97
N GLU A 59 -8.29 -2.97 -10.55
CA GLU A 59 -9.24 -3.91 -9.96
C GLU A 59 -8.69 -5.34 -10.06
N VAL A 60 -8.95 -6.14 -9.04
CA VAL A 60 -8.61 -7.57 -8.97
C VAL A 60 -9.89 -8.32 -8.72
N GLY A 61 -10.24 -9.25 -9.62
CA GLY A 61 -11.43 -10.09 -9.47
C GLY A 61 -11.47 -10.84 -8.13
N LEU A 62 -12.68 -11.10 -7.62
CA LEU A 62 -12.90 -11.71 -6.29
C LEU A 62 -12.10 -13.00 -6.08
N LYS A 63 -12.05 -13.88 -7.08
CA LYS A 63 -11.33 -15.16 -7.00
C LYS A 63 -9.83 -14.94 -6.80
N GLN A 64 -9.22 -14.09 -7.62
CA GLN A 64 -7.80 -13.72 -7.52
C GLN A 64 -7.53 -12.99 -6.20
N GLY A 65 -8.43 -12.10 -5.76
CA GLY A 65 -8.31 -11.37 -4.50
C GLY A 65 -8.32 -12.28 -3.28
N ILE A 66 -9.20 -13.29 -3.23
CA ILE A 66 -9.22 -14.30 -2.15
C ILE A 66 -7.91 -15.09 -2.14
N GLU A 67 -7.40 -15.46 -3.32
CA GLU A 67 -6.14 -16.19 -3.42
C GLU A 67 -4.96 -15.35 -2.93
N MET A 68 -4.88 -14.08 -3.32
CA MET A 68 -3.88 -13.14 -2.80
C MET A 68 -3.96 -13.03 -1.27
N LEU A 69 -5.16 -12.89 -0.71
CA LEU A 69 -5.35 -12.83 0.75
C LEU A 69 -4.89 -14.11 1.45
N ASN A 70 -5.10 -15.28 0.85
CA ASN A 70 -4.61 -16.55 1.38
C ASN A 70 -3.08 -16.62 1.37
N ILE A 71 -2.43 -16.13 0.30
CA ILE A 71 -0.97 -16.00 0.25
C ILE A 71 -0.48 -15.08 1.36
N PHE A 72 -1.07 -13.89 1.51
CA PHE A 72 -0.72 -12.96 2.58
C PHE A 72 -0.85 -13.61 3.96
N LYS A 73 -1.91 -14.37 4.23
CA LYS A 73 -2.10 -15.03 5.53
C LYS A 73 -1.08 -16.15 5.79
N ARG A 74 -0.79 -16.98 4.78
CA ARG A 74 0.08 -18.16 4.91
C ARG A 74 1.57 -17.82 4.89
N TYR A 75 1.98 -16.75 4.20
CA TYR A 75 3.38 -16.40 4.08
C TYR A 75 3.97 -15.95 5.43
N PHE A 76 5.02 -16.64 5.85
CA PHE A 76 5.82 -16.29 7.02
C PHE A 76 6.84 -15.21 6.63
N ALA A 77 6.47 -13.95 6.85
CA ALA A 77 7.32 -12.82 6.52
C ALA A 77 8.50 -12.71 7.50
N LYS A 78 9.68 -12.36 6.95
CA LYS A 78 10.88 -12.08 7.73
C LYS A 78 11.00 -10.61 8.11
N THR A 79 10.37 -9.74 7.32
CA THR A 79 10.43 -8.30 7.46
C THR A 79 9.07 -7.66 7.20
N SER A 80 8.91 -6.44 7.67
CA SER A 80 7.80 -5.55 7.36
C SER A 80 8.25 -4.09 7.43
N LEU A 81 7.45 -3.19 6.87
CA LEU A 81 7.63 -1.75 7.05
C LEU A 81 7.76 -1.29 8.52
N LEU A 82 7.16 -2.03 9.46
CA LEU A 82 7.20 -1.66 10.88
C LEU A 82 8.59 -1.85 11.49
N ASP A 83 9.42 -2.72 10.93
CA ASP A 83 10.78 -2.93 11.41
C ASP A 83 11.65 -1.67 11.21
N ASP A 84 11.29 -0.84 10.22
CA ASP A 84 11.96 0.42 9.90
C ASP A 84 11.25 1.65 10.49
N TYR A 85 10.27 1.48 11.39
CA TYR A 85 9.43 2.58 11.88
C TYR A 85 10.27 3.71 12.49
N ASP A 86 11.16 3.40 13.42
CA ASP A 86 11.97 4.41 14.12
C ASP A 86 12.90 5.16 13.16
N PHE A 87 13.46 4.46 12.18
CA PHE A 87 14.31 5.09 11.16
C PHE A 87 13.51 6.11 10.32
N ASN A 88 12.30 5.74 9.90
CA ASN A 88 11.43 6.61 9.11
C ASN A 88 10.91 7.80 9.92
N ALA A 89 10.45 7.56 11.16
CA ALA A 89 9.98 8.61 12.06
C ALA A 89 11.06 9.65 12.35
N ASN A 90 12.28 9.20 12.65
CA ASN A 90 13.43 10.08 12.91
C ASN A 90 13.83 10.89 11.67
N ARG A 91 13.75 10.32 10.47
CA ARG A 91 14.00 11.06 9.21
C ARG A 91 13.00 12.17 8.98
N ASP A 92 11.73 11.94 9.29
CA ASP A 92 10.69 12.95 9.06
C ASP A 92 10.72 14.08 10.09
N LEU A 93 11.06 13.78 11.35
CA LEU A 93 11.36 14.81 12.36
C LEU A 93 12.52 15.73 11.90
N LYS A 94 13.63 15.14 11.43
CA LYS A 94 14.79 15.91 10.94
C LYS A 94 14.44 16.81 9.75
N LYS A 95 13.55 16.39 8.85
CA LYS A 95 13.08 17.22 7.73
C LYS A 95 12.10 18.32 8.13
N GLY A 96 11.34 18.13 9.22
CA GLY A 96 10.48 19.17 9.77
C GLY A 96 11.28 20.34 10.34
N VAL A 97 12.41 20.03 11.00
CA VAL A 97 13.34 21.03 11.57
C VAL A 97 14.03 21.86 10.47
N SER A 98 14.39 21.26 9.33
CA SER A 98 15.08 21.99 8.25
C SER A 98 14.16 22.88 7.38
N ARG A 99 12.84 22.78 7.53
CA ARG A 99 11.85 23.58 6.78
C ARG A 99 11.36 24.82 7.54
N SER A 100 11.84 25.03 8.77
CA SER A 100 11.47 26.13 9.66
C SER A 100 12.57 27.19 9.83
N GLN A 101 13.58 27.19 8.94
CA GLN A 101 14.56 28.26 8.77
C GLN A 101 14.45 28.88 7.38
#